data_AF-A0A101KQW6-F1
#
_entry.id   AF-A0A101KQW6-F1
#
_cell.length_a   1.000
_cell.length_b   1.000
_cell.length_c   1.000
_cell.angle_alpha   90.00
_cell.angle_beta   90.00
_cell.angle_gamma   90.00
#
_symmetry.space_group_name_H-M   'P 1'
#
loop_
_entity.id
_entity.type
_entity.pdbx_description
1 polymer ?
#
loop_
_entity_poly.entity_id
_entity_poly.type
_entity_poly.pdbx_seq_one_letter_code
_entity_poly.pdbx_strand_id
1 'polypeptide(L)'
;MDVEQLCRDHGAADVVIVHDVAEIDRRDGLSWFDAAIVDLMLGGVSTLDFAARLRNAGVPFVFASGYSDVEEIERSFPEIRLVAKPYSGDDLIEALARACGRAKAA
;
A
#
# COMPACT_ATOMS: atom_id res chain seq x y z
N MET A 1 -4.19 -7.20 -15.84
CA MET A 1 -3.95 -5.74 -15.81
C MET A 1 -2.83 -5.51 -14.82
N ASP A 2 -1.72 -4.91 -15.25
CA ASP A 2 -0.56 -4.68 -14.40
C ASP A 2 -0.73 -3.40 -13.59
N VAL A 3 -0.67 -3.51 -12.26
CA VAL A 3 -0.77 -2.38 -11.32
C VAL A 3 0.31 -1.34 -11.60
N GLU A 4 1.48 -1.79 -12.04
CA GLU A 4 2.58 -0.91 -12.45
C GLU A 4 2.21 0.07 -13.57
N GLN A 5 1.58 -0.44 -14.64
CA GLN A 5 1.19 0.35 -15.79
C GLN A 5 0.10 1.34 -15.41
N LEU A 6 -0.86 0.88 -14.61
CA LEU A 6 -1.92 1.70 -14.07
C LEU A 6 -1.36 2.88 -13.24
N CYS A 7 -0.45 2.62 -12.31
CA CYS A 7 0.19 3.69 -11.53
C CYS A 7 0.88 4.72 -12.44
N ARG A 8 1.61 4.27 -13.47
CA ARG A 8 2.27 5.16 -14.44
C ARG A 8 1.27 5.99 -15.26
N ASP A 9 0.16 5.38 -15.70
CA ASP A 9 -0.90 6.06 -16.46
C ASP A 9 -1.55 7.20 -15.64
N HIS A 10 -1.68 6.98 -14.33
CA HIS A 10 -2.18 7.98 -13.38
C HIS A 10 -1.11 8.95 -12.84
N GLY A 11 0.10 8.95 -13.43
CA GLY A 11 1.13 9.97 -13.17
C GLY A 11 2.20 9.60 -12.14
N ALA A 12 2.33 8.32 -11.76
CA ALA A 12 3.45 7.88 -10.94
C ALA A 12 4.77 7.98 -11.75
N ALA A 13 5.73 8.74 -11.22
CA ALA A 13 7.03 8.95 -11.86
C ALA A 13 7.90 7.68 -11.82
N ASP A 14 7.86 6.96 -10.70
CA ASP A 14 8.55 5.69 -10.50
C ASP A 14 7.60 4.70 -9.82
N VAL A 15 7.67 3.44 -10.25
CA VAL A 15 6.87 2.36 -9.66
C VAL A 15 7.78 1.17 -9.46
N VAL A 16 7.90 0.74 -8.22
CA VAL A 16 8.71 -0.41 -7.81
C VAL A 16 7.78 -1.50 -7.31
N ILE A 17 7.82 -2.66 -7.95
CA ILE A 17 7.18 -3.87 -7.42
C ILE A 17 8.19 -4.60 -6.54
N VAL A 18 7.74 -4.97 -5.36
CA VAL A 18 8.50 -5.78 -4.44
C VAL A 18 7.69 -7.01 -4.06
N HIS A 19 8.31 -8.17 -4.21
CA HIS A 19 7.67 -9.46 -3.96
C HIS A 19 7.95 -9.99 -2.55
N ASP A 20 8.85 -9.34 -1.82
CA ASP A 20 9.27 -9.72 -0.48
C ASP A 20 9.69 -8.50 0.35
N VAL A 21 9.13 -8.35 1.55
CA VAL A 21 9.41 -7.19 2.41
C VAL A 21 10.89 -7.09 2.82
N ALA A 22 11.65 -8.19 2.85
CA ALA A 22 13.07 -8.18 3.16
C ALA A 22 13.93 -7.61 1.99
N GLU A 23 13.38 -7.46 0.79
CA GLU A 23 14.01 -6.65 -0.26
C GLU A 23 13.93 -5.15 0.03
N ILE A 24 12.87 -4.71 0.71
CA ILE A 24 12.65 -3.30 1.05
C ILE A 24 13.60 -2.86 2.16
N ASP A 25 13.74 -3.70 3.20
CA ASP A 25 14.70 -3.45 4.29
C ASP A 25 16.15 -3.32 3.78
N ARG A 26 16.49 -3.98 2.66
CA ARG A 26 17.81 -3.91 2.03
C ARG A 26 18.05 -2.65 1.18
N ARG A 27 17.01 -1.88 0.85
CA ARG A 27 17.09 -0.72 -0.07
C ARG A 27 17.25 0.64 0.64
N ASP A 28 17.65 0.66 1.91
CA ASP A 28 17.90 1.91 2.66
C ASP A 28 16.69 2.85 2.76
N GLY A 29 15.50 2.28 2.95
CA GLY A 29 14.44 2.97 3.70
C GLY A 29 13.10 3.15 2.98
N LEU A 30 12.05 2.94 3.77
CA LEU A 30 10.65 3.20 3.40
C LEU A 30 10.39 4.66 3.02
N SER A 31 11.23 5.58 3.51
CA SER A 31 11.14 7.02 3.32
C SER A 31 11.33 7.49 1.87
N TRP A 32 11.74 6.60 0.96
CA TRP A 32 11.76 6.93 -0.47
C TRP A 32 10.36 7.01 -1.06
N PHE A 33 9.43 6.18 -0.58
CA PHE A 33 8.12 6.07 -1.20
C PHE A 33 7.20 7.21 -0.77
N ASP A 34 6.65 7.92 -1.75
CA ASP A 34 5.56 8.88 -1.52
C ASP A 34 4.27 8.17 -1.10
N ALA A 35 4.09 6.92 -1.56
CA ALA A 35 2.94 6.09 -1.26
C ALA A 35 3.25 4.60 -1.48
N ALA A 36 2.53 3.72 -0.78
CA ALA A 36 2.68 2.27 -0.97
C ALA A 36 1.34 1.53 -1.12
N ILE A 37 1.34 0.49 -1.94
CA ILE A 37 0.26 -0.49 -2.03
C ILE A 37 0.77 -1.78 -1.40
N VAL A 38 0.14 -2.23 -0.32
CA VAL A 38 0.60 -3.36 0.49
C VAL A 38 -0.43 -4.49 0.41
N ASP A 39 -0.03 -5.67 -0.05
CA ASP A 39 -0.86 -6.87 0.10
C ASP A 39 -0.74 -7.38 1.54
N LEU A 40 -1.84 -7.81 2.18
CA LEU A 40 -1.82 -8.35 3.54
C LEU A 40 -0.94 -9.61 3.65
N MET A 41 -0.85 -10.38 2.55
CA MET A 41 -0.07 -11.61 2.49
C MET A 41 0.88 -11.55 1.31
N LEU A 42 2.17 -11.47 1.59
CA LEU A 42 3.23 -11.44 0.58
C LEU A 42 4.13 -12.66 0.78
N GLY A 43 4.21 -13.54 -0.22
CA GLY A 43 5.05 -14.75 -0.13
C GLY A 43 4.66 -15.73 1.00
N GLY A 44 3.44 -15.64 1.55
CA GLY A 44 2.99 -16.42 2.70
C GLY A 44 3.30 -15.78 4.06
N VAL A 45 3.87 -14.57 4.08
CA VAL A 45 4.16 -13.80 5.30
C VAL A 45 3.16 -12.65 5.41
N SER A 46 2.70 -12.39 6.64
CA SER A 46 1.85 -11.24 6.93
C SER A 46 2.67 -9.94 6.87
N THR A 47 2.20 -8.97 6.10
CA THR A 47 2.84 -7.65 5.95
C THR A 47 2.34 -6.64 6.99
N LEU A 48 1.63 -7.07 8.03
CA LEU A 48 1.11 -6.17 9.07
C LEU A 48 2.23 -5.44 9.82
N ASP A 49 3.33 -6.14 10.14
CA ASP A 49 4.51 -5.51 10.75
C ASP A 49 5.09 -4.44 9.82
N PHE A 50 5.15 -4.74 8.53
CA PHE A 50 5.63 -3.82 7.50
C PHE A 50 4.73 -2.58 7.36
N ALA A 51 3.42 -2.76 7.38
CA ALA A 51 2.46 -1.66 7.41
C ALA A 51 2.62 -0.76 8.64
N ALA A 52 2.90 -1.34 9.81
CA ALA A 52 3.22 -0.56 11.00
C ALA A 52 4.50 0.28 10.83
N ARG A 53 5.52 -0.26 10.14
CA ARG A 53 6.74 0.49 9.81
C ARG A 53 6.47 1.63 8.84
N LEU A 54 5.68 1.41 7.79
CA LEU A 54 5.26 2.47 6.85
C LEU A 54 4.54 3.60 7.58
N ARG A 55 3.59 3.25 8.46
CA ARG A 55 2.88 4.21 9.30
C ARG A 55 3.85 5.01 10.19
N ASN A 56 4.79 4.34 10.84
CA ASN A 56 5.79 5.00 11.69
C ASN A 56 6.74 5.90 10.89
N ALA A 57 7.01 5.54 9.64
CA ALA A 57 7.78 6.36 8.70
C ALA A 57 6.97 7.53 8.11
N GLY A 58 5.66 7.62 8.38
CA GLY A 58 4.78 8.67 7.84
C GLY A 58 4.44 8.49 6.36
N VAL A 59 4.68 7.30 5.80
CA VAL A 59 4.38 7.02 4.40
C VAL A 59 2.90 6.62 4.28
N PRO A 60 2.08 7.30 3.47
CA PRO A 60 0.71 6.89 3.24
C PRO A 60 0.66 5.60 2.43
N PHE A 61 -0.23 4.69 2.80
CA PHE A 61 -0.36 3.43 2.09
C PHE A 61 -1.81 2.94 2.06
N VAL A 62 -2.07 1.96 1.21
CA VAL A 62 -3.35 1.24 1.12
C VAL A 62 -3.11 -0.25 1.15
N PHE A 63 -4.06 -0.98 1.73
CA PHE A 63 -4.04 -2.44 1.70
C PHE A 63 -4.77 -2.97 0.47
N ALA A 64 -4.20 -3.93 -0.22
CA ALA A 64 -4.81 -4.58 -1.38
C ALA A 64 -4.83 -6.09 -1.19
N SER A 65 -5.91 -6.64 -0.63
CA SER A 65 -6.00 -8.05 -0.26
C SER A 65 -7.31 -8.71 -0.71
N GLY A 66 -7.26 -9.99 -1.05
CA GLY A 66 -8.46 -10.80 -1.29
C GLY A 66 -9.02 -11.48 -0.04
N TYR A 67 -8.44 -11.19 1.12
CA TYR A 67 -8.81 -11.83 2.38
C TYR A 67 -10.04 -11.15 2.98
N SER A 68 -10.95 -11.96 3.55
CA SER A 68 -12.25 -11.48 4.04
C SER A 68 -12.20 -10.82 5.42
N ASP A 69 -11.09 -10.94 6.15
CA ASP A 69 -10.90 -10.33 7.48
C ASP A 69 -10.53 -8.84 7.40
N VAL A 70 -11.29 -8.09 6.61
CA VAL A 70 -11.16 -6.64 6.43
C VAL A 70 -11.42 -5.91 7.75
N GLU A 71 -12.39 -6.38 8.54
CA GLU A 71 -12.80 -5.74 9.80
C GLU A 71 -11.68 -5.66 10.85
N GLU A 72 -10.83 -6.68 10.96
CA GLU A 72 -9.74 -6.69 11.95
C GLU A 72 -8.64 -5.68 11.57
N ILE A 73 -8.38 -5.57 10.26
CA ILE A 73 -7.43 -4.60 9.72
C ILE A 73 -7.96 -3.18 9.88
N GLU A 74 -9.23 -2.93 9.57
CA GLU A 74 -9.86 -1.62 9.76
C GLU A 74 -9.88 -1.21 11.24
N ARG A 75 -9.99 -2.15 12.18
CA ARG A 75 -9.85 -1.82 13.62
C ARG A 75 -8.41 -1.46 14.00
N SER A 76 -7.43 -2.13 13.41
CA SER A 76 -6.00 -1.91 13.71
C SER A 76 -5.44 -0.68 13.00
N PHE A 77 -5.97 -0.38 11.81
CA PHE A 77 -5.56 0.69 10.91
C PHE A 77 -6.77 1.46 10.37
N PRO A 78 -7.57 2.11 11.23
CA PRO A 78 -8.82 2.78 10.83
C PRO A 78 -8.61 3.96 9.87
N GLU A 79 -7.40 4.49 9.83
CA GLU A 79 -7.01 5.60 8.96
C GLU A 79 -6.59 5.15 7.56
N ILE A 80 -6.30 3.85 7.41
CA ILE A 80 -5.76 3.23 6.19
C ILE A 80 -6.89 2.58 5.41
N ARG A 81 -6.89 2.79 4.09
CA ARG A 81 -7.91 2.22 3.21
C ARG A 81 -7.52 0.80 2.80
N LEU A 82 -8.49 -0.10 2.89
CA LEU A 82 -8.38 -1.46 2.38
C LEU A 82 -9.21 -1.61 1.11
N VAL A 83 -8.58 -2.18 0.09
CA VAL A 83 -9.11 -2.44 -1.24
C VAL A 83 -9.19 -3.95 -1.40
N ALA A 84 -10.41 -4.48 -1.42
CA ALA A 84 -10.64 -5.92 -1.49
C ALA A 84 -10.50 -6.43 -2.93
N LYS A 85 -9.84 -7.57 -3.13
CA LYS A 85 -9.82 -8.25 -4.44
C LYS A 85 -11.16 -8.97 -4.68
N PRO A 86 -11.72 -8.95 -5.90
CA PRO A 86 -11.19 -8.31 -7.11
C PRO A 86 -11.44 -6.80 -7.12
N TYR A 87 -10.37 -6.01 -7.25
CA TYR A 87 -10.46 -4.56 -7.40
C TYR A 87 -10.33 -4.14 -8.85
N SER A 88 -10.94 -3.01 -9.20
CA SER A 88 -10.65 -2.32 -10.44
C SER A 88 -9.41 -1.45 -10.25
N GLY A 89 -8.62 -1.25 -11.31
CA GLY A 89 -7.44 -0.40 -11.24
C GLY A 89 -7.77 1.00 -10.71
N ASP A 90 -8.83 1.62 -11.23
CA ASP A 90 -9.32 2.91 -10.77
C ASP A 90 -9.64 2.97 -9.27
N ASP A 91 -10.25 1.91 -8.70
CA ASP A 91 -10.60 1.88 -7.27
C ASP A 91 -9.34 1.88 -6.39
N LEU A 92 -8.32 1.10 -6.78
CA LEU A 92 -7.04 1.05 -6.10
C LEU A 92 -6.31 2.39 -6.15
N ILE A 93 -6.28 3.03 -7.33
CA ILE A 93 -5.64 4.33 -7.51
C ILE A 93 -6.40 5.43 -6.75
N GLU A 94 -7.73 5.42 -6.77
CA GLU A 94 -8.53 6.38 -6.03
C GLU A 94 -8.29 6.24 -4.52
N ALA A 95 -8.25 5.01 -4.00
CA ALA A 95 -7.92 4.75 -2.61
C ALA A 95 -6.53 5.29 -2.24
N LEU A 96 -5.52 5.04 -3.10
CA LEU A 96 -4.15 5.51 -2.90
C LEU A 96 -4.07 7.04 -2.96
N ALA A 97 -4.70 7.67 -3.95
CA ALA A 97 -4.76 9.12 -4.10
C ALA A 97 -5.39 9.79 -2.88
N ARG A 98 -6.45 9.20 -2.31
CA ARG A 98 -7.07 9.67 -1.08
C ARG A 98 -6.15 9.52 0.14
N ALA A 99 -5.34 8.46 0.21
CA ALA A 99 -4.34 8.28 1.27
C ALA A 99 -3.22 9.34 1.17
N CYS A 100 -2.71 9.60 -0.03
CA CYS A 100 -1.71 10.64 -0.27
C CYS A 100 -2.24 12.06 -0.01
N GLY A 101 -3.48 12.33 -0.42
CA GLY A 101 -4.14 13.62 -0.19
C GLY A 101 -4.32 13.97 1.29
N ARG A 102 -4.40 12.95 2.18
CA ARG A 102 -4.41 13.15 3.63
C ARG A 102 -3.02 13.43 4.20
N ALA A 103 -1.97 12.80 3.68
CA ALA A 103 -0.59 13.00 4.15
C ALA A 103 -0.08 14.43 3.90
N LYS A 104 -0.60 15.12 2.89
CA LYS A 104 -0.21 16.50 2.56
C LYS A 104 -0.89 17.58 3.43
N ALA A 105 -1.79 17.19 4.34
CA ALA A 105 -2.56 18.12 5.17
C ALA A 105 -2.01 18.30 6.61
N ALA A 106 -0.82 17.79 6.91
CA ALA A 106 -0.16 17.90 8.22
C ALA A 106 1.03 18.87 8.19
#